data_AF-A0A7T8KGC9-F1
#
_entry.id   AF-A0A7T8KGC9-F1
#
_cell.length_a   1.000
_cell.length_b   1.000
_cell.length_c   1.000
_cell.angle_alpha   90.00
_cell.angle_beta   90.00
_cell.angle_gamma   90.00
#
_symmetry.space_group_name_H-M   'P 1'
#
loop_
_entity.id
_entity.type
_entity.pdbx_description
1 polymer ?
#
loop_
_entity_poly.entity_id
_entity_poly.type
_entity_poly.pdbx_seq_one_letter_code
_entity_poly.pdbx_strand_id
1 'polypeptide(L)'
;MEEEKRHAMSPKELIEFFNYPKSTTVYDQWKAWNSFKKNDAHRKKRSRSLGTTMTDEFVTEVRRKVNEDGNKSYAKLAAEMGCSKQTWMDLVANWRPYVFQQDSAPAHKSKETQAWLLENLPYHWSPDLWPPSSPDCNPLDYFFCGMVENKTNKHAHNTLDSLRAAIVEEFANMKKDIVAKACGRFRQRLEM
;
A
#
# COMPACT_ATOMS: atom_id res chain seq x y z
N MET A 1 1.16 24.87 -18.24
CA MET A 1 2.48 25.49 -18.00
C MET A 1 3.11 25.11 -16.66
N GLU A 2 2.34 25.05 -15.56
CA GLU A 2 2.85 24.68 -14.23
C GLU A 2 2.95 23.15 -14.03
N GLU A 3 2.10 22.40 -14.71
CA GLU A 3 2.00 20.93 -14.66
C GLU A 3 3.12 20.20 -15.42
N GLU A 4 3.57 20.75 -16.56
CA GLU A 4 4.72 20.27 -17.31
C GLU A 4 6.04 20.51 -16.56
N LYS A 5 6.15 21.61 -15.81
CA LYS A 5 7.31 21.88 -14.95
C LYS A 5 7.41 20.82 -13.84
N ARG A 6 6.30 20.39 -13.25
CA ARG A 6 6.25 19.38 -12.15
C ARG A 6 6.70 17.98 -12.57
N HIS A 7 6.48 17.56 -13.81
CA HIS A 7 6.97 16.28 -14.32
C HIS A 7 8.48 16.27 -14.59
N ALA A 8 9.08 17.45 -14.77
CA ALA A 8 10.52 17.64 -14.98
C ALA A 8 11.29 17.94 -13.69
N MET A 9 10.59 18.31 -12.61
CA MET A 9 11.21 18.65 -11.33
C MET A 9 11.82 17.42 -10.67
N SER A 10 13.10 17.52 -10.35
CA SER A 10 13.79 16.59 -9.48
C SER A 10 13.10 16.54 -8.11
N PRO A 11 13.21 15.43 -7.38
CA PRO A 11 12.63 15.36 -6.05
C PRO A 11 13.12 16.43 -5.07
N LYS A 12 14.35 16.96 -5.25
CA LYS A 12 14.86 18.09 -4.48
C LYS A 12 14.06 19.35 -4.75
N GLU A 13 13.74 19.60 -6.01
CA GLU A 13 12.90 20.73 -6.44
C GLU A 13 11.45 20.56 -5.97
N LEU A 14 10.92 19.34 -5.91
CA LEU A 14 9.59 19.08 -5.31
C LEU A 14 9.57 19.35 -3.80
N ILE A 15 10.61 18.94 -3.08
CA ILE A 15 10.75 19.19 -1.63
C ILE A 15 10.86 20.70 -1.34
N GLU A 16 11.63 21.42 -2.15
CA GLU A 16 11.73 22.89 -2.06
C GLU A 16 10.43 23.58 -2.47
N PHE A 17 9.72 23.07 -3.48
CA PHE A 17 8.45 23.62 -3.96
C PHE A 17 7.31 23.53 -2.93
N PHE A 18 7.20 22.41 -2.21
CA PHE A 18 6.22 22.24 -1.13
C PHE A 18 6.73 22.72 0.24
N ASN A 19 7.95 23.26 0.31
CA ASN A 19 8.59 23.78 1.52
C ASN A 19 8.61 22.77 2.69
N TYR A 20 8.86 21.48 2.40
CA TYR A 20 8.95 20.46 3.44
C TYR A 20 10.21 20.65 4.30
N PRO A 21 10.13 20.50 5.64
CA PRO A 21 11.30 20.62 6.51
C PRO A 21 12.39 19.61 6.12
N LYS A 22 13.66 20.05 6.09
CA LYS A 22 14.82 19.18 5.82
C LYS A 22 15.02 18.05 6.85
N SER A 23 14.24 18.05 7.94
CA SER A 23 14.48 17.26 9.15
C SER A 23 13.48 16.13 9.41
N THR A 24 12.71 15.66 8.43
CA THR A 24 11.76 14.58 8.71
C THR A 24 11.68 13.58 7.57
N THR A 25 11.52 12.32 7.97
CA THR A 25 11.01 11.08 7.34
C THR A 25 10.89 11.05 5.80
N VAL A 26 10.42 12.12 5.16
CA VAL A 26 10.38 12.33 3.72
C VAL A 26 11.76 12.25 3.04
N TYR A 27 12.82 12.83 3.63
CA TYR A 27 14.17 12.73 3.05
C TYR A 27 14.75 11.31 3.16
N ASP A 28 14.41 10.60 4.24
CA ASP A 28 14.82 9.20 4.44
C ASP A 28 14.00 8.24 3.55
N GLN A 29 12.70 8.49 3.38
CA GLN A 29 11.84 7.80 2.40
C GLN A 29 12.30 8.08 0.97
N TRP A 30 12.71 9.31 0.65
CA TRP A 30 13.30 9.67 -0.64
C TRP A 30 14.64 8.94 -0.88
N LYS A 31 15.53 8.91 0.12
CA LYS A 31 16.80 8.15 0.04
C LYS A 31 16.52 6.66 -0.15
N ALA A 32 15.56 6.10 0.60
CA ALA A 32 15.13 4.71 0.45
C ALA A 32 14.58 4.43 -0.95
N TRP A 33 13.72 5.30 -1.49
CA TRP A 33 13.15 5.16 -2.82
C TRP A 33 14.18 5.30 -3.95
N ASN A 34 15.15 6.21 -3.84
CA ASN A 34 16.22 6.34 -4.84
C ASN A 34 17.23 5.21 -4.76
N SER A 35 17.52 4.75 -3.54
CA SER A 35 18.30 3.53 -3.34
C SER A 35 17.60 2.33 -3.97
N PHE A 36 16.28 2.21 -3.80
CA PHE A 36 15.46 1.21 -4.48
C PHE A 36 15.52 1.36 -6.00
N LYS A 37 15.31 2.54 -6.59
CA LYS A 37 15.40 2.70 -8.05
C LYS A 37 16.77 2.33 -8.61
N LYS A 38 17.84 2.70 -7.91
CA LYS A 38 19.21 2.30 -8.27
C LYS A 38 19.38 0.78 -8.13
N ASN A 39 18.85 0.18 -7.07
CA ASN A 39 18.88 -1.25 -6.83
C ASN A 39 18.00 -2.04 -7.79
N ASP A 40 16.85 -1.53 -8.24
CA ASP A 40 15.96 -2.12 -9.25
C ASP A 40 16.64 -2.13 -10.63
N ALA A 41 17.33 -1.04 -10.99
CA ALA A 41 18.17 -0.99 -12.18
C ALA A 41 19.33 -2.00 -12.11
N HIS A 42 19.91 -2.23 -10.93
CA HIS A 42 20.91 -3.28 -10.69
C HIS A 42 20.29 -4.69 -10.62
N ARG A 43 19.04 -4.82 -10.16
CA ARG A 43 18.28 -6.08 -10.07
C ARG A 43 17.86 -6.59 -11.44
N LYS A 44 17.47 -5.68 -12.35
CA LYS A 44 17.28 -5.98 -13.77
C LYS A 44 18.57 -6.50 -14.42
N LYS A 45 19.74 -5.94 -14.06
CA LYS A 45 21.06 -6.46 -14.47
C LYS A 45 21.44 -7.80 -13.82
N ARG A 46 21.10 -8.04 -12.54
CA ARG A 46 21.34 -9.33 -11.82
C ARG A 46 20.40 -10.46 -12.22
N SER A 47 19.31 -10.19 -12.93
CA SER A 47 18.37 -11.23 -13.39
C SER A 47 18.97 -12.24 -14.39
N ARG A 48 20.24 -12.10 -14.79
CA ARG A 48 20.94 -13.10 -15.62
C ARG A 48 21.65 -14.23 -14.87
N SER A 49 21.73 -14.24 -13.53
CA SER A 49 22.07 -15.48 -12.81
C SER A 49 21.85 -15.34 -11.30
N LEU A 50 20.75 -15.90 -10.80
CA LEU A 50 20.67 -16.46 -9.44
C LEU A 50 19.55 -17.49 -9.47
N GLY A 51 19.94 -18.77 -9.54
CA GLY A 51 19.07 -19.94 -9.58
C GLY A 51 18.35 -20.21 -8.26
N THR A 52 17.57 -19.24 -7.79
CA THR A 52 16.46 -19.48 -6.88
C THR A 52 15.33 -18.57 -7.31
N THR A 53 14.75 -18.92 -8.45
CA THR A 53 13.44 -18.43 -8.84
C THR A 53 12.51 -18.82 -7.71
N MET A 54 12.03 -17.84 -6.92
CA MET A 54 10.87 -18.10 -6.09
C MET A 54 9.78 -18.59 -7.03
N THR A 55 9.44 -19.87 -6.89
CA THR A 55 8.62 -20.57 -7.87
C THR A 55 7.22 -19.98 -7.87
N ASP A 56 6.52 -20.06 -9.00
CA ASP A 56 5.10 -19.70 -9.09
C ASP A 56 4.26 -20.43 -8.02
N GLU A 57 4.74 -21.59 -7.55
CA GLU A 57 4.16 -22.34 -6.42
C GLU A 57 4.19 -21.54 -5.12
N PHE A 58 5.27 -20.82 -4.79
CA PHE A 58 5.31 -19.99 -3.57
C PHE A 58 4.30 -18.84 -3.65
N VAL A 59 4.22 -18.16 -4.79
CA VAL A 59 3.25 -17.06 -5.00
C VAL A 59 1.82 -17.61 -4.92
N THR A 60 1.59 -18.80 -5.46
CA THR A 60 0.31 -19.51 -5.37
C THR A 60 -0.03 -19.86 -3.92
N GLU A 61 0.95 -20.32 -3.16
CA GLU A 61 0.80 -20.70 -1.75
C GLU A 61 0.51 -19.49 -0.85
N VAL A 62 1.18 -18.36 -1.08
CA VAL A 62 0.86 -17.09 -0.41
C VAL A 62 -0.60 -16.71 -0.65
N ARG A 63 -1.07 -16.76 -1.91
CA ARG A 63 -2.45 -16.44 -2.25
C ARG A 63 -3.44 -17.40 -1.60
N ARG A 64 -3.11 -18.70 -1.57
CA ARG A 64 -3.93 -19.73 -0.91
C ARG A 64 -4.10 -19.43 0.58
N LYS A 65 -3.00 -19.19 1.31
CA LYS A 65 -3.06 -18.92 2.76
C LYS A 65 -3.83 -17.66 3.12
N VAL A 66 -3.73 -16.61 2.30
CA VAL A 66 -4.54 -15.39 2.48
C VAL A 66 -6.03 -15.68 2.31
N ASN A 67 -6.39 -16.50 1.32
CA ASN A 67 -7.78 -16.86 1.06
C ASN A 67 -8.34 -17.83 2.12
N GLU A 68 -7.51 -18.64 2.76
CA GLU A 68 -7.93 -19.60 3.80
C GLU A 68 -8.18 -18.95 5.17
N ASP A 69 -7.43 -17.92 5.53
CA ASP A 69 -7.60 -17.20 6.80
C ASP A 69 -7.35 -15.70 6.60
N GLY A 70 -8.37 -15.00 6.11
CA GLY A 70 -8.33 -13.54 5.92
C GLY A 70 -8.17 -12.73 7.21
N ASN A 71 -8.33 -13.36 8.38
CA ASN A 71 -8.11 -12.72 9.68
C ASN A 71 -6.68 -12.93 10.21
N LYS A 72 -5.87 -13.76 9.54
CA LYS A 72 -4.50 -13.99 9.95
C LYS A 72 -3.69 -12.73 9.70
N SER A 73 -3.01 -12.26 10.73
CA SER A 73 -2.13 -11.10 10.59
C SER A 73 -1.03 -11.41 9.58
N TYR A 74 -0.72 -10.41 8.76
CA TYR A 74 0.40 -10.44 7.83
C TYR A 74 1.72 -10.90 8.50
N ALA A 75 1.97 -10.48 9.74
CA ALA A 75 3.17 -10.88 10.49
C ALA A 75 3.21 -12.40 10.75
N LYS A 76 2.06 -12.99 11.08
CA LYS A 76 1.94 -14.44 11.31
C LYS A 76 2.07 -15.22 10.00
N LEU A 77 1.45 -14.72 8.93
CA LEU A 77 1.58 -15.32 7.59
C LEU A 77 3.03 -15.29 7.08
N ALA A 78 3.73 -14.17 7.25
CA ALA A 78 5.14 -14.06 6.86
C ALA A 78 6.04 -15.06 7.63
N ALA A 79 5.80 -15.19 8.94
CA ALA A 79 6.51 -16.16 9.78
C ALA A 79 6.22 -17.62 9.38
N GLU A 80 4.96 -17.98 9.12
CA GLU A 80 4.57 -19.32 8.63
C GLU A 80 5.19 -19.65 7.28
N MET A 81 5.38 -18.66 6.41
CA MET A 81 6.02 -18.81 5.11
C MET A 81 7.55 -18.77 5.17
N GLY A 82 8.15 -18.63 6.35
CA GLY A 82 9.60 -18.54 6.53
C GLY A 82 10.23 -17.36 5.79
N CYS A 83 9.47 -16.27 5.56
CA CYS A 83 9.93 -15.12 4.79
C CYS A 83 9.91 -13.85 5.64
N SER A 84 10.78 -12.89 5.31
CA SER A 84 10.72 -11.60 5.97
C SER A 84 9.42 -10.89 5.60
N LYS A 85 8.93 -10.02 6.50
CA LYS A 85 7.77 -9.16 6.22
C LYS A 85 7.98 -8.37 4.92
N GLN A 86 9.14 -7.76 4.74
CA GLN A 86 9.48 -7.04 3.50
C GLN A 86 9.37 -7.96 2.26
N THR A 87 9.88 -9.20 2.36
CA THR A 87 9.73 -10.22 1.31
C THR A 87 8.26 -10.51 1.00
N TRP A 88 7.38 -10.58 2.00
CA TRP A 88 5.95 -10.76 1.76
C TRP A 88 5.33 -9.61 0.96
N MET A 89 5.60 -8.34 1.32
CA MET A 89 5.03 -7.21 0.59
C MET A 89 5.57 -7.10 -0.83
N ASP A 90 6.86 -7.39 -1.01
CA ASP A 90 7.47 -7.53 -2.32
C ASP A 90 6.74 -8.60 -3.16
N LEU A 91 6.37 -9.72 -2.55
CA LEU A 91 5.63 -10.78 -3.25
C LEU A 91 4.20 -10.41 -3.60
N VAL A 92 3.47 -9.79 -2.66
CA VAL A 92 2.11 -9.27 -2.92
C VAL A 92 2.14 -8.23 -4.04
N ALA A 93 3.14 -7.35 -4.03
CA ALA A 93 3.37 -6.37 -5.09
C ALA A 93 3.88 -7.00 -6.40
N ASN A 94 4.14 -8.30 -6.43
CA ASN A 94 4.77 -9.00 -7.54
C ASN A 94 6.06 -8.29 -8.01
N TRP A 95 6.89 -7.92 -7.03
CA TRP A 95 8.13 -7.17 -7.19
C TRP A 95 7.98 -5.81 -7.87
N ARG A 96 6.74 -5.29 -8.00
CA ARG A 96 6.50 -3.94 -8.49
C ARG A 96 6.79 -2.94 -7.37
N PRO A 97 7.23 -1.72 -7.72
CA PRO A 97 7.33 -0.65 -6.75
C PRO A 97 5.98 -0.43 -6.07
N TYR A 98 5.98 -0.34 -4.75
CA TYR A 98 4.78 -0.08 -3.96
C TYR A 98 5.07 0.99 -2.90
N VAL A 99 4.00 1.62 -2.45
CA VAL A 99 4.01 2.46 -1.25
C VAL A 99 2.76 2.11 -0.45
N PHE A 100 2.96 1.82 0.83
CA PHE A 100 1.88 1.61 1.78
C PHE A 100 1.27 2.96 2.18
N GLN A 101 -0.04 3.08 2.01
CA GLN A 101 -0.81 4.28 2.31
C GLN A 101 -1.83 3.96 3.41
N GLN A 102 -1.97 4.87 4.37
CA GLN A 102 -3.03 4.86 5.38
C GLN A 102 -3.47 6.30 5.66
N ASP A 103 -4.64 6.47 6.26
CA ASP A 103 -5.16 7.79 6.65
C ASP A 103 -4.46 8.35 7.90
N SER A 104 -4.79 9.58 8.25
CA SER A 104 -4.18 10.30 9.39
C SER A 104 -4.89 10.10 10.73
N ALA A 105 -5.58 8.97 10.93
CA ALA A 105 -6.21 8.64 12.20
C ALA A 105 -5.18 8.65 13.35
N PRO A 106 -5.55 9.06 14.59
CA PRO A 106 -4.60 9.17 15.70
C PRO A 106 -3.79 7.91 15.98
N ALA A 107 -4.42 6.73 15.87
CA ALA A 107 -3.74 5.44 16.03
C ALA A 107 -2.62 5.25 14.99
N HIS A 108 -2.89 5.59 13.73
CA HIS A 108 -1.93 5.47 12.63
C HIS A 108 -0.76 6.47 12.76
N LYS A 109 -0.99 7.62 13.39
CA LYS A 109 0.05 8.63 13.66
C LYS A 109 0.86 8.39 14.92
N SER A 110 0.53 7.36 15.71
CA SER A 110 1.23 7.09 16.96
C SER A 110 2.71 6.77 16.70
N LYS A 111 3.59 7.13 17.64
CA LYS A 111 5.03 6.83 17.53
C LYS A 111 5.29 5.34 17.40
N GLU A 112 4.52 4.54 18.13
CA GLU A 112 4.60 3.07 18.12
C GLU A 112 4.24 2.51 16.74
N THR A 113 3.12 2.96 16.15
CA THR A 113 2.71 2.53 14.80
C THR A 113 3.73 2.96 13.75
N GLN A 114 4.22 4.21 13.80
CA GLN A 114 5.20 4.70 12.84
C GLN A 114 6.56 3.99 12.95
N ALA A 115 7.03 3.70 14.17
CA ALA A 115 8.22 2.88 14.38
C ALA A 115 8.05 1.47 13.79
N TRP A 116 6.91 0.84 14.05
CA TRP A 116 6.60 -0.47 13.46
C TRP A 116 6.57 -0.42 11.93
N LEU A 117 5.95 0.61 11.34
CA LEU A 117 5.90 0.76 9.88
C LEU A 117 7.29 0.97 9.29
N LEU A 118 8.16 1.74 9.93
CA LEU A 118 9.53 1.95 9.48
C LEU A 118 10.34 0.63 9.44
N GLU A 119 10.18 -0.20 10.46
CA GLU A 119 10.87 -1.49 10.55
C GLU A 119 10.34 -2.53 9.55
N ASN A 120 9.03 -2.53 9.30
CA ASN A 120 8.35 -3.63 8.63
C ASN A 120 7.91 -3.29 7.20
N LEU A 121 7.60 -2.03 6.92
CA LEU A 121 7.11 -1.49 5.66
C LEU A 121 7.94 -0.27 5.26
N PRO A 122 9.16 -0.47 4.74
CA PRO A 122 10.12 0.63 4.49
C PRO A 122 9.59 1.68 3.50
N TYR A 123 8.58 1.33 2.71
CA TYR A 123 7.89 2.22 1.78
C TYR A 123 6.46 2.46 2.27
N HIS A 124 6.30 3.36 3.25
CA HIS A 124 5.00 3.84 3.69
C HIS A 124 4.97 5.37 3.62
N TRP A 125 3.78 5.95 3.46
CA TRP A 125 3.60 7.38 3.64
C TRP A 125 3.64 7.74 5.11
N SER A 126 4.52 8.67 5.47
CA SER A 126 4.50 9.23 6.82
C SER A 126 3.25 10.09 7.00
N PRO A 127 2.78 10.25 8.24
CA PRO A 127 1.68 11.14 8.58
C PRO A 127 1.83 12.55 8.01
N ASP A 128 3.07 13.05 7.94
CA ASP A 128 3.39 14.41 7.47
C ASP A 128 3.14 14.62 5.96
N LEU A 129 3.04 13.53 5.18
CA LEU A 129 2.74 13.58 3.75
C LEU A 129 1.24 13.57 3.47
N TRP A 130 0.41 13.16 4.43
CA TRP A 130 -1.03 13.04 4.26
C TRP A 130 -1.73 14.34 4.66
N PRO A 131 -2.58 14.91 3.79
CA PRO A 131 -3.33 16.10 4.16
C PRO A 131 -4.31 15.77 5.31
N PRO A 132 -4.39 16.61 6.36
CA PRO A 132 -5.27 16.34 7.50
C PRO A 132 -6.73 16.28 7.05
N SER A 133 -7.52 15.42 7.69
CA SER A 133 -8.97 15.30 7.46
C SER A 133 -9.38 15.14 5.99
N SER A 134 -8.60 14.37 5.22
CA SER A 134 -8.79 14.21 3.77
C SER A 134 -9.27 12.80 3.39
N PRO A 135 -10.51 12.40 3.72
CA PRO A 135 -11.07 11.13 3.29
C PRO A 135 -11.19 11.06 1.76
N ASP A 136 -11.35 12.22 1.10
CA ASP A 136 -11.34 12.34 -0.36
C ASP A 136 -10.03 11.91 -1.01
N CYS A 137 -8.94 11.84 -0.25
CA CYS A 137 -7.66 11.35 -0.75
C CYS A 137 -7.51 9.84 -0.55
N ASN A 138 -8.27 9.17 0.31
CA ASN A 138 -8.07 7.74 0.59
C ASN A 138 -9.01 6.86 -0.28
N PRO A 139 -8.49 6.02 -1.19
CA PRO A 139 -9.33 5.12 -1.99
C PRO A 139 -10.24 4.22 -1.16
N LEU A 140 -9.80 3.82 0.04
CA LEU A 140 -10.65 3.07 0.97
C LEU A 140 -11.88 3.89 1.35
N ASP A 141 -11.71 5.15 1.72
CA ASP A 141 -12.79 6.00 2.23
C ASP A 141 -13.72 6.48 1.10
N TYR A 142 -13.17 7.07 0.02
CA TYR A 142 -14.03 7.66 -1.02
C TYR A 142 -14.70 6.65 -1.95
N PHE A 143 -14.30 5.37 -1.91
CA PHE A 143 -14.83 4.36 -2.82
C PHE A 143 -15.13 3.02 -2.15
N PHE A 144 -14.12 2.32 -1.62
CA PHE A 144 -14.31 0.92 -1.22
C PHE A 144 -15.29 0.76 -0.06
N CYS A 145 -15.17 1.58 0.98
CA CYS A 145 -16.07 1.55 2.14
C CYS A 145 -17.52 1.77 1.72
N GLY A 146 -17.82 2.87 1.01
CA GLY A 146 -19.19 3.17 0.57
C GLY A 146 -19.76 2.14 -0.41
N MET A 147 -18.93 1.58 -1.30
CA MET A 147 -19.36 0.55 -2.24
C MET A 147 -19.72 -0.77 -1.53
N VAL A 148 -18.87 -1.23 -0.63
CA VAL A 148 -19.10 -2.45 0.15
C VAL A 148 -20.30 -2.26 1.06
N GLU A 149 -20.37 -1.15 1.80
CA GLU A 149 -21.50 -0.82 2.66
C GLU A 149 -22.84 -0.84 1.90
N ASN A 150 -22.91 -0.17 0.74
CA ASN A 150 -24.11 -0.13 -0.09
C ASN A 150 -24.56 -1.53 -0.56
N LYS A 151 -23.63 -2.46 -0.74
CA LYS A 151 -23.97 -3.82 -1.17
C LYS A 151 -24.34 -4.72 -0.01
N THR A 152 -23.55 -4.72 1.07
CA THR A 152 -23.81 -5.56 2.24
C THR A 152 -25.11 -5.16 2.93
N ASN A 153 -25.44 -3.87 2.95
CA ASN A 153 -26.64 -3.35 3.63
C ASN A 153 -27.93 -3.50 2.82
N LYS A 154 -27.90 -4.13 1.64
CA LYS A 154 -29.14 -4.53 0.92
C LYS A 154 -29.94 -5.59 1.69
N HIS A 155 -29.28 -6.29 2.59
CA HIS A 155 -29.86 -7.31 3.45
C HIS A 155 -29.52 -7.00 4.91
N ALA A 156 -30.46 -7.27 5.81
CA ALA A 156 -30.21 -7.16 7.24
C ALA A 156 -29.33 -8.32 7.71
N HIS A 157 -28.40 -8.02 8.62
CA HIS A 157 -27.51 -9.00 9.25
C HIS A 157 -27.85 -9.11 10.73
N ASN A 158 -28.23 -10.30 11.19
CA ASN A 158 -28.65 -10.52 12.58
C ASN A 158 -27.49 -10.97 13.48
N THR A 159 -26.31 -11.21 12.91
CA THR A 159 -25.10 -11.58 13.66
C THR A 159 -23.87 -10.88 13.07
N LEU A 160 -22.87 -10.65 13.92
CA LEU A 160 -21.58 -10.10 13.48
C LEU A 160 -20.90 -10.98 12.42
N ASP A 161 -21.03 -12.30 12.54
CA ASP A 161 -20.42 -13.23 11.58
C ASP A 161 -21.10 -13.19 10.21
N SER A 162 -22.43 -13.02 10.15
CA SER A 162 -23.13 -12.83 8.88
C SER A 162 -22.69 -11.55 8.16
N LEU A 163 -22.51 -10.45 8.90
CA LEU A 163 -22.01 -9.19 8.34
C LEU A 163 -20.56 -9.33 7.86
N ARG A 164 -19.68 -9.95 8.65
CA ARG A 164 -18.29 -10.21 8.29
C ARG A 164 -18.19 -11.05 7.01
N ALA A 165 -18.97 -12.13 6.93
CA ALA A 165 -18.98 -12.99 5.75
C ALA A 165 -19.41 -12.21 4.49
N ALA A 166 -20.45 -11.40 4.59
CA ALA A 166 -20.91 -10.56 3.48
C ALA A 166 -19.86 -9.54 3.03
N ILE A 167 -19.16 -8.89 3.98
CA ILE A 167 -18.07 -7.96 3.67
C ILE A 167 -16.94 -8.69 2.93
N VAL A 168 -16.49 -9.84 3.45
CA VAL A 168 -15.42 -10.63 2.84
C VAL A 168 -15.80 -11.09 1.44
N GLU A 169 -17.03 -11.56 1.25
CA GLU A 169 -17.56 -11.99 -0.04
C GLU A 169 -17.58 -10.83 -1.06
N GLU A 170 -18.01 -9.63 -0.65
CA GLU A 170 -18.04 -8.46 -1.54
C GLU A 170 -16.64 -8.01 -1.98
N PHE A 171 -15.65 -8.08 -1.10
CA PHE A 171 -14.25 -7.83 -1.47
C PHE A 171 -13.70 -8.92 -2.39
N ALA A 172 -13.97 -10.20 -2.10
CA ALA A 172 -13.51 -11.33 -2.92
C ALA A 172 -14.09 -11.31 -4.35
N ASN A 173 -15.34 -10.89 -4.50
CA ASN A 173 -16.03 -10.78 -5.77
C ASN A 173 -15.74 -9.46 -6.52
N MET A 174 -14.92 -8.56 -5.95
CA MET A 174 -14.63 -7.27 -6.55
C MET A 174 -13.76 -7.43 -7.80
N LYS A 175 -14.25 -6.90 -8.93
CA LYS A 175 -13.49 -6.94 -10.18
C LYS A 175 -12.25 -6.06 -10.09
N LYS A 176 -11.12 -6.59 -10.57
CA LYS A 176 -9.81 -5.89 -10.54
C LYS A 176 -9.84 -4.56 -11.30
N ASP A 177 -10.65 -4.43 -12.35
CA ASP A 177 -10.76 -3.18 -13.11
C ASP A 177 -11.42 -2.07 -12.29
N ILE A 178 -12.38 -2.40 -11.42
CA ILE A 178 -13.00 -1.46 -10.50
C ILE A 178 -11.97 -0.97 -9.48
N VAL A 179 -11.19 -1.88 -8.90
CA VAL A 179 -10.10 -1.54 -7.97
C VAL A 179 -9.09 -0.60 -8.64
N ALA A 180 -8.65 -0.92 -9.86
CA ALA A 180 -7.71 -0.09 -10.60
C ALA A 180 -8.27 1.31 -10.93
N LYS A 181 -9.55 1.41 -11.33
CA LYS A 181 -10.21 2.70 -11.60
C LYS A 181 -10.35 3.54 -10.35
N ALA A 182 -10.72 2.94 -9.22
CA ALA A 182 -10.81 3.62 -7.94
C ALA A 182 -9.44 4.19 -7.56
N CYS A 183 -8.40 3.36 -7.47
CA CYS A 183 -7.05 3.80 -7.15
C CYS A 183 -6.50 4.83 -8.17
N GLY A 184 -6.86 4.73 -9.45
CA GLY A 184 -6.45 5.69 -10.48
C GLY A 184 -6.97 7.11 -10.27
N ARG A 185 -8.07 7.28 -9.53
CA ARG A 185 -8.61 8.61 -9.18
C ARG A 185 -7.85 9.32 -8.07
N PHE A 186 -6.98 8.60 -7.37
CA PHE A 186 -6.20 9.12 -6.26
C PHE A 186 -5.48 10.43 -6.61
N ARG A 187 -4.78 10.44 -7.75
CA ARG A 187 -4.00 11.61 -8.17
C ARG A 187 -4.87 12.83 -8.42
N GLN A 188 -5.95 12.67 -9.17
CA GLN A 188 -6.88 13.77 -9.44
C GLN A 188 -7.43 14.35 -8.14
N ARG A 189 -7.79 13.48 -7.18
CA ARG A 189 -8.36 13.90 -5.89
C ARG A 189 -7.37 14.63 -4.98
N LEU A 190 -6.07 14.39 -5.14
CA LEU A 190 -5.02 15.16 -4.47
C LEU A 190 -4.81 16.55 -5.09
N GLU A 191 -5.16 16.72 -6.37
CA GLU A 191 -4.92 17.94 -7.15
C GLU A 191 -6.14 18.87 -7.20
N MET A 192 -7.26 18.49 -6.56
CA MET A 192 -8.49 19.29 -6.42
C MET A 192 -8.40 20.24 -5.23
#